data_AF-A0A538A685-F1
#
_entry.id   AF-A0A538A685-F1
#
_cell.length_a   1.000
_cell.length_b   1.000
_cell.length_c   1.000
_cell.angle_alpha   90.00
_cell.angle_beta   90.00
_cell.angle_gamma   90.00
#
_symmetry.space_group_name_H-M   'P 1'
#
loop_
_entity.id
_entity.type
_entity.pdbx_description
1 polymer ?
#
loop_
_entity_poly.entity_id
_entity_poly.type
_entity_poly.pdbx_seq_one_letter_code
_entity_poly.pdbx_strand_id
1 'polypeptide(L)'
;MPQAPPHRPPRRRGGRRRRPLLEEPPVKPLSEAPEPEATKIASGATVREVAESLSLGSAEVIKKLMELGEMATLTQTLPDETVMALAQALDQKRHICPVE
;
A
#
# COMPACT_ATOMS: atom_id res chain seq x y z
N MET A 1 -61.47 -15.49 -45.34
CA MET A 1 -60.48 -14.62 -46.05
C MET A 1 -61.28 -13.74 -47.01
N PRO A 2 -61.02 -12.42 -47.16
CA PRO A 2 -59.74 -11.89 -47.67
C PRO A 2 -59.18 -10.58 -47.03
N GLN A 3 -57.86 -10.60 -46.88
CA GLN A 3 -56.79 -9.62 -47.18
C GLN A 3 -56.96 -8.09 -47.00
N ALA A 4 -55.99 -7.53 -46.27
CA ALA A 4 -55.77 -6.13 -45.90
C ALA A 4 -54.91 -5.34 -46.91
N PRO A 5 -54.97 -3.98 -46.90
CA PRO A 5 -53.73 -3.15 -46.91
C PRO A 5 -53.90 -1.75 -46.24
N PRO A 6 -52.89 -0.84 -46.17
CA PRO A 6 -51.45 -0.99 -46.28
C PRO A 6 -50.64 -0.47 -45.06
N HIS A 7 -49.35 -0.77 -45.11
CA HIS A 7 -48.25 -0.43 -44.21
C HIS A 7 -48.24 1.00 -43.64
N ARG A 8 -48.22 1.11 -42.31
CA ARG A 8 -47.69 2.30 -41.62
C ARG A 8 -46.26 2.00 -41.17
N PRO A 9 -45.24 2.75 -41.63
CA PRO A 9 -43.87 2.50 -41.22
C PRO A 9 -43.71 2.75 -39.71
N PRO A 10 -42.90 1.95 -39.01
CA PRO A 10 -42.74 2.08 -37.57
C PRO A 10 -42.11 3.43 -37.24
N ARG A 11 -42.77 4.17 -36.34
CA ARG A 11 -42.26 5.42 -35.76
C ARG A 11 -40.88 5.16 -35.15
N ARG A 12 -39.85 5.73 -35.77
CA ARG A 12 -38.52 5.92 -35.17
C ARG A 12 -38.67 6.82 -33.94
N ARG A 13 -38.94 6.21 -32.79
CA ARG A 13 -38.64 6.75 -31.46
C ARG A 13 -37.43 5.93 -31.01
N GLY A 14 -36.22 6.36 -31.31
CA GLY A 14 -35.63 7.50 -30.62
C GLY A 14 -35.16 7.02 -29.26
N GLY A 15 -33.85 6.81 -29.11
CA GLY A 15 -33.22 6.80 -27.80
C GLY A 15 -32.57 5.48 -27.39
N ARG A 16 -31.24 5.47 -27.51
CA ARG A 16 -30.33 4.92 -26.50
C ARG A 16 -30.52 3.46 -26.12
N ARG A 17 -30.03 2.56 -26.97
CA ARG A 17 -29.25 1.40 -26.48
C ARG A 17 -28.03 1.18 -27.36
N ARG A 18 -27.20 2.22 -27.52
CA ARG A 18 -25.76 1.97 -27.59
C ARG A 18 -25.43 1.33 -26.24
N ARG A 19 -25.41 0.01 -26.18
CA ARG A 19 -24.69 -0.68 -25.11
C ARG A 19 -23.23 -0.34 -25.39
N PRO A 20 -22.52 0.41 -24.52
CA PRO A 20 -21.09 0.27 -24.53
C PRO A 20 -20.84 -1.21 -24.23
N LEU A 21 -20.03 -1.84 -25.08
CA LEU A 21 -19.24 -3.00 -24.70
C LEU A 21 -18.81 -2.76 -23.26
N LEU A 22 -19.12 -3.71 -22.38
CA LEU A 22 -18.67 -3.67 -21.00
C LEU A 22 -17.15 -3.77 -21.12
N GLU A 23 -16.51 -2.62 -21.24
CA GLU A 23 -15.07 -2.45 -21.26
C GLU A 23 -14.64 -3.01 -19.92
N GLU A 24 -14.12 -4.24 -19.95
CA GLU A 24 -13.51 -4.82 -18.78
C GLU A 24 -12.49 -3.79 -18.29
N PRO A 25 -12.61 -3.32 -17.04
CA PRO A 25 -11.68 -2.34 -16.53
C PRO A 25 -10.28 -2.90 -16.77
N PRO A 26 -9.37 -2.14 -17.39
CA PRO A 26 -8.04 -2.63 -17.68
C PRO A 26 -7.49 -3.19 -16.37
N VAL A 27 -7.07 -4.45 -16.44
CA VAL A 27 -6.26 -5.10 -15.43
C VAL A 27 -5.20 -4.08 -15.04
N LYS A 28 -5.39 -3.46 -13.88
CA LYS A 28 -4.36 -2.65 -13.27
C LYS A 28 -3.22 -3.64 -13.15
N PRO A 29 -2.08 -3.46 -13.84
CA PRO A 29 -0.92 -4.22 -13.43
C PRO A 29 -0.80 -3.91 -11.94
N LEU A 30 -0.87 -4.95 -11.13
CA LEU A 30 -0.32 -4.90 -9.78
C LEU A 30 1.13 -4.54 -10.03
N SER A 31 1.38 -3.23 -10.06
CA SER A 31 2.70 -2.65 -10.21
C SER A 31 3.55 -3.41 -9.22
N GLU A 32 4.60 -4.04 -9.74
CA GLU A 32 5.67 -4.64 -8.96
C GLU A 32 5.81 -3.85 -7.67
N ALA A 33 5.60 -4.55 -6.55
CA ALA A 33 5.87 -3.99 -5.25
C ALA A 33 7.26 -3.36 -5.34
N PRO A 34 7.40 -2.05 -5.08
CA PRO A 34 8.70 -1.42 -5.18
C PRO A 34 9.65 -2.23 -4.31
N GLU A 35 10.79 -2.63 -4.89
CA GLU A 35 11.89 -3.19 -4.13
C GLU A 35 12.05 -2.34 -2.87
N PRO A 36 12.18 -2.94 -1.67
CA PRO A 36 12.13 -2.18 -0.44
C PRO A 36 13.21 -1.11 -0.48
N GLU A 37 12.81 0.14 -0.73
CA GLU A 37 13.73 1.26 -0.75
C GLU A 37 14.45 1.27 0.60
N ALA A 38 15.79 1.39 0.53
CA ALA A 38 16.64 1.46 1.71
C ALA A 38 16.11 2.58 2.61
N THR A 39 15.51 2.18 3.73
CA THR A 39 14.88 3.10 4.65
C THR A 39 15.99 3.74 5.47
N LYS A 40 16.27 5.00 5.14
CA LYS A 40 17.21 5.82 5.88
C LYS A 40 16.56 6.17 7.21
N ILE A 41 17.17 5.74 8.30
CA ILE A 41 16.73 6.08 9.66
C ILE A 41 17.81 6.96 10.25
N ALA A 42 17.43 8.14 10.74
CA ALA A 42 18.36 9.03 11.39
C ALA A 42 18.91 8.41 12.67
N SER A 43 20.21 8.58 12.89
CA SER A 43 20.88 8.15 14.12
C SER A 43 20.23 8.89 15.30
N GLY A 44 19.81 8.15 16.34
CA GLY A 44 19.06 8.73 17.46
C GLY A 44 17.57 9.00 17.19
N ALA A 45 16.99 8.43 16.12
CA ALA A 45 15.55 8.49 15.89
C ALA A 45 14.76 7.90 17.07
N THR A 46 13.61 8.51 17.35
CA THR A 46 12.67 7.97 18.34
C THR A 46 12.00 6.70 17.84
N VAL A 47 11.51 5.85 18.76
CA VAL A 47 10.75 4.63 18.41
C VAL A 47 9.63 4.93 17.41
N ARG A 48 8.96 6.08 17.55
CA ARG A 48 7.95 6.54 16.61
C ARG A 48 8.51 6.77 15.20
N GLU A 49 9.61 7.50 15.08
CA GLU A 49 10.24 7.81 13.78
C GLU A 49 10.79 6.56 13.10
N VAL A 50 11.36 5.63 13.88
CA VAL A 50 11.79 4.31 13.39
C VAL A 50 10.60 3.53 12.84
N ALA A 51 9.47 3.53 13.56
CA ALA A 51 8.25 2.86 13.11
C ALA A 51 7.70 3.50 11.82
N GLU A 52 7.63 4.83 11.74
CA GLU A 52 7.19 5.56 10.55
C GLU A 52 8.10 5.26 9.34
N SER A 53 9.42 5.28 9.55
CA SER A 53 10.41 4.95 8.52
C SER A 53 10.24 3.50 8.04
N LEU A 54 10.11 2.56 8.98
CA LEU A 54 9.89 1.14 8.68
C LEU A 54 8.48 0.85 8.15
N SER A 55 7.59 1.85 8.09
CA SER A 55 6.17 1.71 7.74
C SER A 55 5.46 0.65 8.60
N LEU A 56 5.90 0.52 9.86
CA LEU A 56 5.36 -0.40 10.86
C LEU A 56 4.60 0.40 11.93
N GLY A 57 3.73 -0.30 12.68
CA GLY A 57 3.09 0.31 13.84
C GLY A 57 4.07 0.48 15.00
N SER A 58 3.98 1.58 15.75
CA SER A 58 4.83 1.81 16.93
C SER A 58 4.74 0.68 17.95
N ALA A 59 3.56 0.05 18.07
CA ALA A 59 3.35 -1.13 18.91
C ALA A 59 4.13 -2.37 18.45
N GLU A 60 4.29 -2.58 17.13
CA GLU A 60 5.10 -3.69 16.62
C GLU A 60 6.58 -3.47 16.90
N VAL A 61 7.07 -2.23 16.73
CA VAL A 61 8.46 -1.88 17.05
C VAL A 61 8.72 -2.05 18.55
N ILE A 62 7.83 -1.57 19.42
CA ILE A 62 7.94 -1.75 20.88
C ILE A 62 7.94 -3.24 21.26
N LYS A 63 7.07 -4.03 20.63
CA LYS A 63 7.03 -5.47 20.87
C LYS A 63 8.34 -6.14 20.49
N LYS A 64 8.93 -5.76 19.36
CA LYS A 64 10.23 -6.28 18.92
C LYS A 64 11.37 -5.86 19.83
N LEU A 65 11.35 -4.63 20.32
CA LEU A 65 12.29 -4.16 21.34
C LEU A 65 12.20 -5.02 22.62
N MET A 66 10.97 -5.28 23.09
CA MET A 66 10.76 -6.15 24.25
C MET A 66 11.25 -7.59 24.02
N GLU A 67 11.07 -8.13 22.82
CA GLU A 67 11.60 -9.46 22.44
C GLU A 67 13.14 -9.48 22.43
N LEU A 68 13.78 -8.36 22.08
CA LEU A 68 15.24 -8.17 22.14
C LEU A 68 15.76 -7.87 23.55
N GLY A 69 14.87 -7.70 24.54
CA GLY A 69 15.22 -7.34 25.91
C GLY A 69 15.49 -5.84 26.11
N GLU A 70 15.19 -5.00 25.12
CA GLU A 70 15.28 -3.55 25.23
C GLU A 70 13.91 -2.94 25.57
N MET A 71 13.86 -2.20 26.68
CA MET A 71 12.67 -1.44 27.07
C MET A 71 12.84 0.00 26.59
N ALA A 72 12.13 0.36 25.51
CA ALA A 72 12.05 1.73 25.05
C ALA A 72 10.62 2.27 25.05
N THR A 73 10.49 3.57 25.19
CA THR A 73 9.21 4.28 25.10
C THR A 73 9.05 4.98 23.75
N LEU A 74 7.82 5.28 23.36
CA LEU A 74 7.49 5.81 22.03
C LEU A 74 8.30 7.07 21.63
N THR A 75 8.62 7.92 22.60
CA THR A 75 9.37 9.17 22.42
C THR A 75 10.85 9.06 22.77
N GLN A 76 11.32 7.87 23.17
CA GLN A 76 12.72 7.66 23.49
C GLN A 76 13.52 7.45 22.20
N THR A 77 14.66 8.12 22.14
CA THR A 77 15.65 7.97 21.08
C THR A 77 16.33 6.62 21.20
N LEU A 78 16.41 5.90 20.09
CA LEU A 78 17.12 4.62 20.02
C LEU A 78 18.54 4.85 19.50
N PRO A 79 19.56 4.22 20.12
CA PRO A 79 20.90 4.22 19.55
C PRO A 79 20.95 3.34 18.31
N ASP A 80 21.94 3.59 17.46
CA ASP A 80 22.11 2.91 16.17
C ASP A 80 22.20 1.39 16.30
N GLU A 81 22.85 0.89 17.36
CA GLU A 81 22.95 -0.56 17.63
C GLU A 81 21.56 -1.20 17.81
N THR A 82 20.68 -0.56 18.58
CA THR A 82 19.31 -1.04 18.81
C THR A 82 18.47 -0.99 17.54
N VAL A 83 18.60 0.09 16.77
CA VAL A 83 17.89 0.25 15.49
C VAL A 83 18.34 -0.82 14.50
N MET A 84 19.65 -1.12 14.47
CA MET A 84 20.21 -2.19 13.63
C MET A 84 19.76 -3.58 14.07
N ALA A 85 19.73 -3.85 15.38
CA ALA A 85 19.23 -5.10 15.94
C ALA A 85 17.74 -5.32 15.59
N LEU A 86 16.93 -4.26 15.65
CA LEU A 86 15.53 -4.30 15.22
C LEU A 86 15.39 -4.61 13.73
N ALA A 87 16.20 -4.00 12.88
CA ALA A 87 16.19 -4.25 11.44
C ALA A 87 16.46 -5.72 11.11
N GLN A 88 17.49 -6.27 11.75
CA GLN A 88 17.87 -7.68 11.59
C GLN A 88 16.76 -8.61 12.10
N ALA A 89 16.18 -8.30 13.26
CA ALA A 89 15.10 -9.11 13.85
C ALA A 89 13.82 -9.10 13.01
N LEU A 90 13.60 -8.04 12.23
CA LEU A 90 12.44 -7.89 11.34
C LEU A 90 12.65 -8.48 9.94
N ASP A 91 13.84 -9.02 9.65
CA ASP A 91 14.27 -9.54 8.32
C ASP A 91 13.85 -8.62 7.15
N GLN A 92 13.69 -7.32 7.43
CA GLN A 92 13.45 -6.37 6.36
C GLN A 92 14.80 -6.16 5.70
N LYS A 93 14.91 -6.52 4.42
CA LYS A 93 16.03 -6.17 3.51
C LYS A 93 16.20 -4.65 3.31
N ARG A 94 15.82 -3.84 4.28
CA ARG A 94 15.99 -2.40 4.33
C ARG A 94 17.36 -2.16 4.92
N HIS A 95 18.31 -1.80 4.08
CA HIS A 95 19.57 -1.24 4.54
C HIS A 95 19.25 0.02 5.34
N ILE A 96 19.38 -0.07 6.66
CA ILE A 96 19.39 1.10 7.53
C ILE A 96 20.75 1.75 7.37
N CYS A 97 20.77 2.88 6.66
CA CYS A 97 21.93 3.75 6.65
C CYS A 97 21.77 4.74 7.80
N PRO A 98 22.72 4.80 8.76
CA PRO A 98 22.77 5.89 9.71
C PRO A 98 22.94 7.19 8.91
N VAL A 99 22.09 8.17 9.22
CA VAL A 99 22.22 9.52 8.67
C VAL A 99 23.14 10.29 9.62
N GLU A 100 24.34 10.62 9.16
CA GLU A 100 25.25 11.59 9.82
C GLU A 100 24.66 13.02 9.78
#